data_AF-A0A5C3NKE7-F1
#
_entry.id   AF-A0A5C3NKE7-F1
#
_cell.length_a   1.000
_cell.length_b   1.000
_cell.length_c   1.000
_cell.angle_alpha   90.00
_cell.angle_beta   90.00
_cell.angle_gamma   90.00
#
_symmetry.space_group_name_H-M   'P 1'
#
loop_
_entity.id
_entity.type
_entity.pdbx_description
1 polymer ?
#
loop_
_entity_poly.entity_id
_entity_poly.type
_entity_poly.pdbx_seq_one_letter_code
_entity_poly.pdbx_strand_id
1 'polypeptide(L)'
;MASSEHPGCVAVSVACYWDENAMEDEDADDSQQWRGNVRRRMWKNTCERVALNQDLPSAERALYAALAPSAVTSIVLKAHCRTWEDHLWALVSVACEERLSAGLAKIERECFWEGGLGALEDGATTTSDGQVPDLGDEESWEEDVLQTLGALADVQVADGAPADHPYHISQLHIILDRTDELLESFANGLQEGLYLSAPEYPAMTRFFAYLCLFLQMIDMPVSPYAIQIILEAYLQVLEVRLGITVEIRP
;
A
#
# COMPACT_ATOMS: atom_id res chain seq x y z
N MET A 1 41.34 -25.88 -11.20
CA MET A 1 40.70 -25.49 -9.92
C MET A 1 39.58 -24.53 -10.28
N ALA A 2 38.39 -25.10 -10.41
CA ALA A 2 37.16 -24.37 -10.69
C ALA A 2 36.63 -23.86 -9.36
N SER A 3 36.57 -22.55 -9.18
CA SER A 3 35.70 -21.93 -8.17
C SER A 3 34.41 -21.57 -8.87
N SER A 4 33.38 -22.32 -8.55
CA SER A 4 32.01 -22.17 -9.01
C SER A 4 31.44 -20.84 -8.53
N GLU A 5 31.35 -19.86 -9.42
CA GLU A 5 30.41 -18.75 -9.26
C GLU A 5 29.00 -19.34 -9.36
N HIS A 6 28.29 -19.40 -8.22
CA HIS A 6 26.88 -19.75 -8.22
C HIS A 6 26.09 -18.61 -8.92
N PRO A 7 25.41 -18.87 -10.05
CA PRO A 7 24.66 -17.84 -10.77
C PRO A 7 23.37 -17.40 -10.05
N GLY A 8 23.05 -17.98 -8.90
CA GLY A 8 21.80 -17.75 -8.18
C GLY A 8 21.76 -16.53 -7.26
N CYS A 9 22.90 -15.88 -6.97
CA CYS A 9 22.96 -14.88 -5.90
C CYS A 9 22.69 -13.43 -6.35
N VAL A 10 22.61 -13.17 -7.66
CA VAL A 10 22.49 -11.80 -8.21
C VAL A 10 21.03 -11.31 -8.29
N ALA A 11 20.04 -12.21 -8.18
CA ALA A 11 18.65 -11.89 -8.49
C ALA A 11 17.88 -11.20 -7.34
N VAL A 12 18.32 -11.32 -6.09
CA VAL A 12 17.53 -10.91 -4.91
C VAL A 12 18.34 -10.04 -3.96
N SER A 13 18.91 -8.95 -4.46
CA SER A 13 19.52 -7.94 -3.59
C SER A 13 18.89 -6.57 -3.87
N VAL A 14 17.57 -6.48 -3.64
CA VAL A 14 16.81 -5.23 -3.55
C VAL A 14 16.72 -4.85 -2.06
N ALA A 15 17.85 -4.58 -1.43
CA ALA A 15 17.86 -3.99 -0.10
C ALA A 15 18.14 -2.49 -0.29
N CYS A 16 17.08 -1.67 -0.18
CA CYS A 16 17.25 -0.28 0.21
C CYS A 16 17.36 -0.26 1.74
N TYR A 17 18.36 0.46 2.24
CA TYR A 17 18.82 0.50 3.63
C TYR A 17 17.68 0.86 4.62
N TRP A 18 17.56 0.11 5.71
CA TRP A 18 16.90 0.56 6.95
C TRP A 18 17.90 0.32 8.08
N ASP A 19 18.39 1.38 8.69
CA ASP A 19 19.24 1.32 9.88
C ASP A 19 18.63 2.22 10.94
N GLU A 20 17.83 1.61 11.82
CA GLU A 20 17.25 2.27 12.99
C GLU A 20 18.28 2.41 14.14
N ASN A 21 19.51 1.91 13.99
CA ASN A 21 20.51 1.80 15.07
C ASN A 21 21.83 2.53 14.80
N ALA A 22 21.88 3.52 13.90
CA ALA A 22 23.12 4.23 13.55
C ALA A 22 23.76 5.08 14.68
N MET A 23 23.28 5.00 15.93
CA MET A 23 23.74 5.84 17.04
C MET A 23 23.91 5.05 18.34
N GLU A 24 24.43 3.82 18.32
CA GLU A 24 24.95 3.15 19.53
C GLU A 24 25.71 1.88 19.12
N ASP A 25 27.02 1.98 18.86
CA ASP A 25 27.99 0.89 19.09
C ASP A 25 29.43 1.39 18.79
N GLU A 26 30.20 1.67 19.84
CA GLU A 26 31.63 2.05 19.78
C GLU A 26 32.58 0.83 19.62
N ASP A 27 32.08 -0.37 19.26
CA ASP A 27 32.88 -1.60 19.13
C ASP A 27 32.56 -2.41 17.84
N ALA A 28 32.40 -1.75 16.68
CA ALA A 28 32.05 -2.41 15.41
C ALA A 28 33.26 -2.79 14.51
N ASP A 29 33.91 -3.92 14.80
CA ASP A 29 34.79 -4.64 13.84
C ASP A 29 34.01 -5.45 12.77
N ASP A 30 32.82 -4.97 12.38
CA ASP A 30 31.96 -5.54 11.32
C ASP A 30 31.45 -4.45 10.33
N SER A 31 32.12 -3.30 10.28
CA SER A 31 31.77 -2.13 9.44
C SER A 31 31.99 -2.29 7.92
N GLN A 32 32.10 -3.53 7.39
CA GLN A 32 32.36 -3.79 5.97
C GLN A 32 31.49 -4.90 5.36
N GLN A 33 30.17 -4.75 5.40
CA GLN A 33 29.39 -5.35 4.33
C GLN A 33 28.36 -4.40 3.75
N TRP A 34 28.88 -3.46 2.96
CA TRP A 34 28.10 -2.73 1.98
C TRP A 34 27.43 -3.77 1.07
N ARG A 35 26.12 -4.00 1.28
CA ARG A 35 25.30 -4.93 0.50
C ARG A 35 24.25 -4.13 -0.26
N GLY A 36 24.03 -4.50 -1.51
CA GLY A 36 23.10 -3.81 -2.41
C GLY A 36 23.72 -3.54 -3.78
N ASN A 37 22.88 -3.27 -4.75
CA ASN A 37 23.33 -2.97 -6.10
C ASN A 37 23.42 -1.44 -6.31
N VAL A 38 24.64 -0.92 -6.39
CA VAL A 38 24.92 0.48 -6.71
C VAL A 38 24.26 0.90 -8.04
N ARG A 39 24.19 -0.02 -9.00
CA ARG A 39 23.53 0.22 -10.30
C ARG A 39 22.09 -0.27 -10.30
N ARG A 40 21.33 0.06 -9.25
CA ARG A 40 19.90 -0.28 -9.11
C ARG A 40 19.09 0.08 -10.35
N ARG A 41 19.29 1.28 -10.92
CA ARG A 41 18.62 1.76 -12.13
C ARG A 41 18.88 0.86 -13.34
N MET A 42 20.12 0.41 -13.53
CA MET A 42 20.46 -0.51 -14.63
C MET A 42 19.83 -1.89 -14.43
N TRP A 43 19.82 -2.39 -13.19
CA TRP A 43 19.19 -3.66 -12.84
C TRP A 43 17.68 -3.61 -13.07
N LYS A 44 17.01 -2.56 -12.60
CA LYS A 44 15.57 -2.33 -12.84
C LYS A 44 15.25 -2.36 -14.33
N ASN A 45 15.96 -1.56 -15.15
CA ASN A 45 15.76 -1.52 -16.60
C ASN A 45 15.97 -2.89 -17.26
N THR A 46 16.86 -3.71 -16.71
CA THR A 46 17.08 -5.08 -17.18
C THR A 46 15.88 -5.96 -16.84
N CYS A 47 15.41 -5.92 -15.59
CA CYS A 47 14.22 -6.65 -15.16
C CYS A 47 12.97 -6.26 -15.96
N GLU A 48 12.77 -4.97 -16.25
CA GLU A 48 11.66 -4.50 -17.09
C GLU A 48 11.72 -5.08 -18.51
N ARG A 49 12.90 -5.04 -19.14
CA ARG A 49 13.09 -5.63 -20.48
C ARG A 49 12.83 -7.13 -20.50
N VAL A 50 13.24 -7.84 -19.45
CA VAL A 50 13.01 -9.28 -19.31
C VAL A 50 11.52 -9.57 -19.09
N ALA A 51 10.83 -8.79 -18.25
CA ALA A 51 9.39 -8.92 -18.02
C ALA A 51 8.55 -8.68 -19.29
N LEU A 52 9.03 -7.80 -20.18
CA LEU A 52 8.36 -7.50 -21.46
C LEU A 52 8.71 -8.50 -22.58
N ASN A 53 9.74 -9.32 -22.41
CA ASN A 53 10.17 -10.26 -23.43
C ASN A 53 9.17 -11.41 -23.58
N GLN A 54 8.48 -11.48 -24.72
CA GLN A 54 7.46 -12.50 -25.00
C GLN A 54 8.05 -13.89 -25.28
N ASP A 55 9.35 -14.00 -25.53
CA ASP A 55 10.04 -15.28 -25.74
C ASP A 55 10.19 -16.08 -24.43
N LEU A 56 10.00 -15.43 -23.28
CA LEU A 56 10.12 -16.05 -21.96
C LEU A 56 8.78 -16.57 -21.44
N PRO A 57 8.80 -17.61 -20.58
CA PRO A 57 7.60 -18.11 -19.90
C PRO A 57 6.88 -17.01 -19.12
N SER A 58 5.54 -17.05 -19.11
CA SER A 58 4.71 -16.05 -18.43
C SER A 58 5.04 -15.90 -16.94
N ALA A 59 5.24 -17.01 -16.23
CA ALA A 59 5.60 -17.00 -14.81
C ALA A 59 6.96 -16.32 -14.53
N GLU A 60 7.94 -16.52 -15.41
CA GLU A 60 9.26 -15.88 -15.28
C GLU A 60 9.14 -14.38 -15.51
N ARG A 61 8.37 -13.97 -16.52
CA ARG A 61 8.09 -12.56 -16.79
C ARG A 61 7.38 -11.88 -15.62
N ALA A 62 6.41 -12.56 -15.00
CA ALA A 62 5.71 -12.07 -13.82
C ALA A 62 6.65 -11.89 -12.62
N LEU A 63 7.60 -12.82 -12.42
CA LEU A 63 8.62 -12.69 -11.37
C LEU A 63 9.47 -11.43 -11.58
N TYR A 64 9.95 -11.18 -12.80
CA TYR A 64 10.73 -9.98 -13.09
C TYR A 64 9.90 -8.69 -12.98
N ALA A 65 8.61 -8.73 -13.32
CA ALA A 65 7.68 -7.63 -13.09
C ALA A 65 7.45 -7.36 -11.59
N ALA A 66 7.42 -8.40 -10.76
CA ALA A 66 7.31 -8.29 -9.31
C ALA A 66 8.58 -7.74 -8.64
N LEU A 67 9.77 -8.10 -9.16
CA LEU A 67 11.06 -7.62 -8.67
C LEU A 67 11.33 -6.16 -9.03
N ALA A 68 10.83 -5.72 -10.18
CA ALA A 68 10.92 -4.34 -10.66
C ALA A 68 9.55 -3.84 -11.12
N PRO A 69 8.64 -3.51 -10.18
CA PRO A 69 7.34 -2.96 -10.52
C PRO A 69 7.49 -1.61 -11.24
N SER A 70 6.76 -1.42 -12.32
CA SER A 70 6.63 -0.11 -12.96
C SER A 70 5.32 -0.03 -13.74
N ALA A 71 4.89 1.17 -14.11
CA ALA A 71 3.72 1.34 -14.97
C ALA A 71 3.77 0.44 -16.22
N VAL A 72 4.96 0.24 -16.80
CA VAL A 72 5.15 -0.58 -18.01
C VAL A 72 5.00 -2.08 -17.73
N THR A 73 5.52 -2.57 -16.61
CA THR A 73 5.42 -4.00 -16.23
C THR A 73 4.11 -4.35 -15.55
N SER A 74 3.33 -3.34 -15.12
CA SER A 74 2.06 -3.50 -14.41
C SER A 74 1.04 -4.39 -15.13
N ILE A 75 1.00 -4.35 -16.46
CA ILE A 75 0.09 -5.18 -17.28
C ILE A 75 0.47 -6.66 -17.15
N VAL A 76 1.76 -6.96 -17.21
CA VAL A 76 2.28 -8.33 -17.05
C VAL A 76 2.04 -8.82 -15.64
N LEU A 77 2.24 -7.97 -14.63
CA LEU A 77 2.02 -8.31 -13.23
C LEU A 77 0.55 -8.59 -12.94
N LYS A 78 -0.35 -7.69 -13.35
CA LYS A 78 -1.80 -7.80 -13.15
C LYS A 78 -2.41 -9.02 -13.83
N ALA A 79 -1.84 -9.48 -14.95
CA ALA A 79 -2.29 -10.70 -15.62
C ALA A 79 -2.13 -11.96 -14.74
N HIS A 80 -1.31 -11.90 -13.69
CA HIS A 80 -1.08 -13.00 -12.75
C HIS A 80 -1.70 -12.76 -11.37
N CYS A 81 -2.30 -11.59 -11.12
CA CYS A 81 -3.03 -11.31 -9.88
C CYS A 81 -4.37 -12.07 -9.89
N ARG A 82 -4.63 -12.87 -8.86
CA ARG A 82 -5.84 -13.71 -8.79
C ARG A 82 -6.82 -13.26 -7.72
N THR A 83 -6.31 -12.77 -6.60
CA THR A 83 -7.11 -12.26 -5.48
C THR A 83 -7.21 -10.74 -5.50
N TRP A 84 -8.09 -10.18 -4.65
CA TRP A 84 -8.19 -8.74 -4.47
C TRP A 84 -6.89 -8.16 -3.89
N GLU A 85 -6.30 -8.87 -2.93
CA GLU A 85 -5.05 -8.49 -2.29
C GLU A 85 -3.87 -8.49 -3.27
N ASP A 86 -3.83 -9.42 -4.23
CA ASP A 86 -2.80 -9.43 -5.27
C ASP A 86 -2.84 -8.16 -6.12
N HIS A 87 -4.05 -7.69 -6.46
CA HIS A 87 -4.24 -6.46 -7.23
C HIS A 87 -3.87 -5.23 -6.41
N LEU A 88 -4.25 -5.19 -5.13
CA LEU A 88 -3.85 -4.13 -4.20
C LEU A 88 -2.32 -4.06 -4.09
N TRP A 89 -1.67 -5.19 -3.83
CA TRP A 89 -0.21 -5.28 -3.72
C TRP A 89 0.48 -4.80 -4.99
N ALA A 90 -0.01 -5.19 -6.17
CA ALA A 90 0.58 -4.77 -7.44
C ALA A 90 0.49 -3.24 -7.64
N LEU A 91 -0.64 -2.62 -7.31
CA LEU A 91 -0.81 -1.17 -7.42
C LEU A 91 0.11 -0.41 -6.45
N VAL A 92 0.11 -0.81 -5.18
CA VAL A 92 0.96 -0.18 -4.14
C VAL A 92 2.44 -0.36 -4.48
N SER A 93 2.84 -1.54 -4.95
CA SER A 93 4.25 -1.81 -5.30
C SER A 93 4.73 -0.94 -6.45
N VAL A 94 3.90 -0.72 -7.47
CA VAL A 94 4.24 0.19 -8.58
C VAL A 94 4.35 1.63 -8.07
N ALA A 95 3.37 2.11 -7.28
CA ALA A 95 3.38 3.46 -6.73
C ALA A 95 4.61 3.74 -5.85
N CYS A 96 4.93 2.83 -4.93
CA CYS A 96 6.10 2.94 -4.08
C CYS A 96 7.40 2.91 -4.90
N GLU A 97 7.50 2.03 -5.89
CA GLU A 97 8.70 1.89 -6.72
C GLU A 97 8.95 3.13 -7.60
N GLU A 98 7.90 3.76 -8.11
CA GLU A 98 7.98 5.02 -8.85
C GLU A 98 8.41 6.18 -7.93
N ARG A 99 7.83 6.27 -6.73
CA ARG A 99 8.22 7.26 -5.71
C ARG A 99 9.68 7.09 -5.28
N LEU A 100 10.10 5.86 -5.02
CA LEU A 100 11.50 5.52 -4.69
C LEU A 100 12.44 5.91 -5.83
N SER A 101 12.08 5.60 -7.08
CA SER A 101 12.90 5.96 -8.25
C SER A 101 13.02 7.47 -8.42
N ALA A 102 11.93 8.22 -8.22
CA ALA A 102 11.94 9.68 -8.28
C ALA A 102 12.78 10.30 -7.15
N GLY A 103 12.63 9.82 -5.91
CA GLY A 103 13.41 10.26 -4.76
C GLY A 103 14.91 10.01 -4.95
N LEU A 104 15.29 8.81 -5.41
CA LEU A 104 16.69 8.50 -5.71
C LEU A 104 17.26 9.36 -6.84
N ALA A 105 16.48 9.66 -7.89
CA ALA A 105 16.91 10.54 -8.98
C ALA A 105 17.02 12.01 -8.55
N LYS A 106 16.27 12.43 -7.53
CA LYS A 106 16.42 13.74 -6.89
C LYS A 106 17.71 13.80 -6.08
N ILE A 107 17.97 12.78 -5.26
CA ILE A 107 19.23 12.63 -4.52
C ILE A 107 20.43 12.59 -5.47
N GLU A 108 20.40 11.81 -6.56
CA GLU A 108 21.50 11.76 -7.57
C GLU A 108 21.80 13.16 -8.16
N ARG A 109 20.77 13.99 -8.39
CA ARG A 109 20.90 15.36 -8.89
C ARG A 109 21.40 16.34 -7.83
N GLU A 110 20.94 16.20 -6.59
CA GLU A 110 21.28 17.08 -5.47
C GLU A 110 22.62 16.70 -4.80
N CYS A 111 23.06 15.44 -4.95
CA CYS A 111 24.35 14.97 -4.54
C CYS A 111 25.43 15.55 -5.46
N PHE A 112 26.05 16.62 -4.99
CA PHE A 112 27.24 17.26 -5.56
C PHE A 112 28.32 16.27 -6.04
N TRP A 113 28.45 15.11 -5.38
CA TRP A 113 29.44 14.08 -5.67
C TRP A 113 29.09 13.17 -6.87
N GLU A 114 27.82 13.12 -7.31
CA GLU A 114 27.35 12.29 -8.42
C GLU A 114 26.89 13.11 -9.64
N GLY A 115 26.54 14.39 -9.46
CA GLY A 115 26.20 15.33 -10.54
C GLY A 115 27.36 15.71 -11.48
N GLY A 116 28.61 15.39 -11.12
CA GLY A 116 29.79 15.70 -11.92
C GLY A 116 29.91 17.18 -12.33
N LEU A 117 30.72 17.49 -13.35
CA LEU A 117 30.92 18.86 -13.85
C LEU A 117 29.62 19.57 -14.31
N GLY A 118 28.51 18.85 -14.50
CA GLY A 118 27.22 19.45 -14.91
C GLY A 118 26.60 20.32 -13.81
N ALA A 119 26.82 20.01 -12.54
CA ALA A 119 26.38 20.85 -11.42
C ALA A 119 27.11 22.20 -11.35
N LEU A 120 28.30 22.32 -11.95
CA LEU A 120 29.04 23.58 -12.06
C LEU A 120 28.67 24.38 -13.31
N GLU A 121 28.15 23.73 -14.36
CA GLU A 121 27.79 24.38 -15.62
C GLU A 121 26.44 25.11 -15.50
N ASP A 122 25.49 24.55 -14.74
CA ASP A 122 24.25 25.24 -14.34
C ASP A 122 24.44 26.20 -13.13
N GLY A 123 25.57 26.11 -12.43
CA GLY A 123 25.87 26.88 -11.22
C GLY A 123 26.30 28.34 -11.43
N ALA A 124 26.36 28.84 -12.67
CA ALA A 124 26.79 30.21 -12.95
C ALA A 124 25.65 31.25 -12.98
N THR A 125 24.40 30.83 -12.81
CA THR A 125 23.27 31.76 -12.68
C THR A 125 22.36 31.32 -11.53
N THR A 126 22.18 32.25 -10.59
CA THR A 126 21.21 32.28 -9.47
C THR A 126 21.59 31.52 -8.20
N THR A 127 22.44 32.18 -7.39
CA THR A 127 22.29 32.18 -5.93
C THR A 127 21.00 32.90 -5.54
N SER A 128 19.94 32.17 -5.15
CA SER A 128 18.91 32.59 -4.18
C SER A 128 17.74 31.61 -4.18
N ASP A 129 17.78 30.57 -3.35
CA ASP A 129 16.80 30.36 -2.28
C ASP A 129 17.09 29.03 -1.60
N GLY A 130 16.94 29.00 -0.28
CA GLY A 130 16.87 27.74 0.45
C GLY A 130 15.58 27.05 0.03
N GLN A 131 15.68 26.13 -0.94
CA GLN A 131 14.54 25.38 -1.44
C GLN A 131 14.02 24.49 -0.33
N VAL A 132 12.93 24.94 0.29
CA VAL A 132 12.03 24.13 1.11
C VAL A 132 11.75 22.84 0.33
N PRO A 133 11.83 21.65 0.94
CA PRO A 133 11.44 20.43 0.26
C PRO A 133 10.06 20.62 -0.37
N ASP A 134 9.95 20.25 -1.65
CA ASP A 134 8.75 20.45 -2.46
C ASP A 134 7.59 19.59 -1.93
N LEU A 135 6.87 20.12 -0.95
CA LEU A 135 5.70 19.48 -0.33
C LEU A 135 4.56 19.29 -1.35
N GLY A 136 4.50 20.11 -2.41
CA GLY A 136 3.48 20.01 -3.45
C GLY A 136 3.62 18.76 -4.32
N ASP A 137 4.87 18.35 -4.60
CA ASP A 137 5.18 17.10 -5.30
C ASP A 137 4.81 15.84 -4.47
N GLU A 138 4.71 15.95 -3.14
CA GLU A 138 4.32 14.84 -2.26
C GLU A 138 2.80 14.69 -2.20
N GLU A 139 2.09 15.78 -1.94
CA GLU A 139 0.62 15.81 -1.87
C GLU A 139 -0.01 15.38 -3.21
N SER A 140 0.53 15.87 -4.34
CA SER A 140 0.07 15.44 -5.67
C SER A 140 0.28 13.95 -5.93
N TRP A 141 1.36 13.36 -5.40
CA TRP A 141 1.61 11.92 -5.57
C TRP A 141 0.64 11.09 -4.72
N GLU A 142 0.36 11.51 -3.49
CA GLU A 142 -0.61 10.83 -2.63
C GLU A 142 -2.00 10.81 -3.26
N GLU A 143 -2.47 11.94 -3.80
CA GLU A 143 -3.75 12.03 -4.50
C GLU A 143 -3.82 11.07 -5.71
N ASP A 144 -2.78 11.02 -6.54
CA ASP A 144 -2.70 10.12 -7.69
C ASP A 144 -2.74 8.64 -7.28
N VAL A 145 -2.07 8.30 -6.17
CA VAL A 145 -2.09 6.94 -5.62
C VAL A 145 -3.46 6.59 -5.08
N LEU A 146 -4.09 7.48 -4.31
CA LEU A 146 -5.45 7.27 -3.79
C LEU A 146 -6.47 7.14 -4.93
N GLN A 147 -6.35 7.94 -5.99
CA GLN A 147 -7.19 7.83 -7.18
C GLN A 147 -7.00 6.48 -7.88
N THR A 148 -5.75 6.03 -8.02
CA THR A 148 -5.42 4.75 -8.64
C THR A 148 -5.95 3.57 -7.81
N LEU A 149 -5.84 3.64 -6.48
CA LEU A 149 -6.38 2.64 -5.57
C LEU A 149 -7.91 2.60 -5.59
N GLY A 150 -8.58 3.72 -5.88
CA GLY A 150 -10.03 3.76 -6.11
C GLY A 150 -10.51 2.79 -7.19
N ALA A 151 -9.68 2.46 -8.18
CA ALA A 151 -10.01 1.48 -9.21
C ALA A 151 -10.14 0.03 -8.68
N LEU A 152 -9.71 -0.24 -7.45
CA LEU A 152 -9.90 -1.54 -6.78
C LEU A 152 -11.35 -1.81 -6.40
N ALA A 153 -12.23 -0.80 -6.41
CA ALA A 153 -13.65 -0.99 -6.18
C ALA A 153 -14.29 -1.87 -7.27
N ASP A 154 -13.84 -1.74 -8.52
CA ASP A 154 -14.43 -2.42 -9.68
C ASP A 154 -13.62 -3.64 -10.16
N VAL A 155 -12.57 -4.02 -9.42
CA VAL A 155 -11.63 -5.05 -9.87
C VAL A 155 -12.27 -6.44 -9.88
N GLN A 156 -12.10 -7.14 -11.00
CA GLN A 156 -12.59 -8.50 -11.16
C GLN A 156 -11.51 -9.48 -10.67
N VAL A 157 -11.86 -10.31 -9.69
CA VAL A 157 -10.95 -11.29 -9.10
C VAL A 157 -11.31 -12.71 -9.57
N ALA A 158 -10.28 -13.53 -9.78
CA ALA A 158 -10.46 -14.91 -10.22
C ALA A 158 -10.70 -15.87 -9.05
N ASP A 159 -10.02 -15.60 -7.93
CA ASP A 159 -10.08 -16.40 -6.72
C ASP A 159 -10.46 -15.52 -5.51
N GLY A 160 -11.27 -16.06 -4.60
CA GLY A 160 -11.62 -15.39 -3.34
C GLY A 160 -12.93 -14.61 -3.38
N ALA A 161 -13.09 -13.71 -2.40
CA ALA A 161 -14.26 -12.84 -2.32
C ALA A 161 -14.15 -11.68 -3.32
N PRO A 162 -15.25 -11.27 -3.96
CA PRO A 162 -15.24 -10.18 -4.95
C PRO A 162 -14.94 -8.82 -4.30
N ALA A 163 -14.59 -7.81 -5.11
CA ALA A 163 -14.38 -6.44 -4.64
C ALA A 163 -15.61 -5.86 -3.89
N ASP A 164 -16.81 -6.30 -4.27
CA ASP A 164 -18.08 -5.95 -3.62
C ASP A 164 -18.26 -6.56 -2.22
N HIS A 165 -17.32 -7.39 -1.76
CA HIS A 165 -17.39 -8.00 -0.43
C HIS A 165 -17.26 -6.91 0.66
N PRO A 166 -18.13 -6.90 1.69
CA PRO A 166 -18.14 -5.84 2.69
C PRO A 166 -16.80 -5.59 3.39
N TYR A 167 -16.00 -6.63 3.62
CA TYR A 167 -14.65 -6.48 4.18
C TYR A 167 -13.65 -5.84 3.21
N HIS A 168 -13.70 -6.12 1.90
CA HIS A 168 -12.83 -5.46 0.91
C HIS A 168 -13.24 -4.01 0.70
N ILE A 169 -14.55 -3.73 0.67
CA ILE A 169 -15.07 -2.35 0.70
C ILE A 169 -14.54 -1.61 1.93
N SER A 170 -14.64 -2.25 3.11
CA SER A 170 -14.15 -1.66 4.37
C SER A 170 -12.64 -1.39 4.34
N GLN A 171 -11.84 -2.37 3.91
CA GLN A 171 -10.39 -2.25 3.75
C GLN A 171 -10.04 -1.09 2.81
N LEU A 172 -10.70 -1.01 1.65
CA LEU A 172 -10.46 0.05 0.68
C LEU A 172 -10.82 1.43 1.25
N HIS A 173 -11.96 1.58 1.91
CA HIS A 173 -12.36 2.87 2.50
C HIS A 173 -11.41 3.30 3.63
N ILE A 174 -10.91 2.37 4.44
CA ILE A 174 -9.91 2.66 5.47
C ILE A 174 -8.59 3.10 4.82
N ILE A 175 -8.14 2.42 3.76
CA ILE A 175 -6.92 2.79 3.02
C ILE A 175 -7.07 4.18 2.37
N LEU A 176 -8.26 4.52 1.86
CA LEU A 176 -8.54 5.81 1.23
C LEU A 176 -8.84 6.93 2.24
N ASP A 177 -8.75 6.66 3.54
CA ASP A 177 -9.14 7.56 4.63
C ASP A 177 -10.59 8.08 4.53
N ARG A 178 -11.49 7.26 3.98
CA ARG A 178 -12.93 7.54 3.83
C ARG A 178 -13.75 6.75 4.86
N THR A 179 -13.26 6.72 6.08
CA THR A 179 -13.86 5.91 7.16
C THR A 179 -15.24 6.45 7.56
N ASP A 180 -15.46 7.76 7.49
CA ASP A 180 -16.78 8.36 7.75
C ASP A 180 -17.83 7.90 6.73
N GLU A 181 -17.51 7.96 5.44
CA GLU A 181 -18.38 7.49 4.35
C GLU A 181 -18.74 6.00 4.51
N LEU A 182 -17.76 5.19 4.89
CA LEU A 182 -17.94 3.77 5.16
C LEU A 182 -18.96 3.53 6.28
N LEU A 183 -18.80 4.24 7.41
CA LEU A 183 -19.67 4.08 8.57
C LEU A 183 -21.09 4.58 8.30
N GLU A 184 -21.24 5.69 7.59
CA GLU A 184 -22.54 6.21 7.18
C GLU A 184 -23.24 5.29 6.18
N SER A 185 -22.51 4.78 5.18
CA SER A 185 -23.03 3.81 4.22
C SER A 185 -23.51 2.54 4.92
N PHE A 186 -22.72 2.01 5.86
CA PHE A 186 -23.12 0.84 6.63
C PHE A 186 -24.34 1.11 7.53
N ALA A 187 -24.38 2.26 8.22
CA ALA A 187 -25.53 2.67 9.04
C ALA A 187 -26.81 2.80 8.21
N ASN A 188 -26.73 3.40 7.02
CA ASN A 188 -27.87 3.51 6.10
C ASN A 188 -28.33 2.12 5.64
N GLY A 189 -27.40 1.24 5.25
CA GLY A 189 -27.73 -0.12 4.84
C GLY A 189 -28.33 -0.98 5.97
N LEU A 190 -27.97 -0.72 7.23
CA LEU A 190 -28.62 -1.33 8.41
C LEU A 190 -30.08 -0.87 8.55
N GLN A 191 -30.36 0.41 8.36
CA GLN A 191 -31.73 0.95 8.44
C GLN A 191 -32.61 0.46 7.30
N GLU A 192 -32.05 0.34 6.10
CA GLU A 192 -32.73 -0.22 4.93
C GLU A 192 -32.94 -1.74 5.04
N GLY A 193 -32.31 -2.38 6.02
CA GLY A 193 -32.45 -3.82 6.27
C GLY A 193 -31.71 -4.71 5.25
N LEU A 194 -30.76 -4.13 4.50
CA LEU A 194 -30.03 -4.83 3.43
C LEU A 194 -29.26 -6.06 3.96
N TYR A 195 -28.74 -5.96 5.17
CA TYR A 195 -27.86 -6.97 5.75
C TYR A 195 -28.59 -7.98 6.64
N LEU A 196 -29.84 -7.72 7.05
CA LEU A 196 -30.55 -8.54 8.05
C LEU A 196 -30.72 -10.02 7.63
N SER A 197 -30.76 -10.28 6.32
CA SER A 197 -30.90 -11.63 5.77
C SER A 197 -29.57 -12.34 5.51
N ALA A 198 -28.44 -11.62 5.62
CA ALA A 198 -27.12 -12.17 5.33
C ALA A 198 -26.58 -12.98 6.53
N PRO A 199 -25.96 -14.15 6.30
CA PRO A 199 -25.39 -14.96 7.37
C PRO A 199 -24.21 -14.26 8.07
N GLU A 200 -23.47 -13.38 7.38
CA GLU A 200 -22.36 -12.63 7.98
C GLU A 200 -22.83 -11.45 8.86
N TYR A 201 -24.12 -11.12 8.86
CA TYR A 201 -24.66 -9.96 9.59
C TYR A 201 -24.17 -9.84 11.04
N PRO A 202 -24.23 -10.89 11.89
CA PRO A 202 -23.77 -10.78 13.26
C PRO A 202 -22.27 -10.54 13.42
N ALA A 203 -21.46 -11.00 12.45
CA ALA A 203 -20.02 -10.79 12.46
C ALA A 203 -19.66 -9.39 11.95
N MET A 204 -20.33 -8.93 10.89
CA MET A 204 -20.19 -7.59 10.34
C MET A 204 -20.59 -6.51 11.35
N THR A 205 -21.77 -6.62 11.97
CA THR A 205 -22.23 -5.65 12.97
C THR A 205 -21.27 -5.58 14.16
N ARG A 206 -20.71 -6.72 14.59
CA ARG A 206 -19.68 -6.75 15.63
C ARG A 206 -18.41 -6.02 15.20
N PHE A 207 -17.92 -6.28 13.98
CA PHE A 207 -16.74 -5.63 13.44
C PHE A 207 -16.91 -4.11 13.41
N PHE A 208 -18.01 -3.61 12.83
CA PHE A 208 -18.27 -2.17 12.73
C PHE A 208 -18.48 -1.50 14.09
N ALA A 209 -19.16 -2.17 15.03
CA ALA A 209 -19.29 -1.65 16.40
C ALA A 209 -17.92 -1.46 17.07
N TYR A 210 -17.02 -2.45 16.96
CA TYR A 210 -15.67 -2.32 17.49
C TYR A 210 -14.82 -1.31 16.74
N LEU A 211 -15.02 -1.17 15.43
CA LEU A 211 -14.34 -0.14 14.65
C LEU A 211 -14.75 1.26 15.14
N CYS A 212 -16.05 1.54 15.32
CA CYS A 212 -16.52 2.82 15.87
C CYS A 212 -15.92 3.12 17.24
N LEU A 213 -15.90 2.12 18.15
CA LEU A 213 -15.32 2.27 19.48
C LEU A 213 -13.81 2.50 19.42
N PHE A 214 -13.11 1.81 18.53
CA PHE A 214 -11.67 1.99 18.32
C PHE A 214 -11.35 3.38 17.79
N LEU A 215 -12.10 3.88 16.80
CA LEU A 215 -11.94 5.24 16.25
C LEU A 215 -12.14 6.31 17.32
N GLN A 216 -13.13 6.14 18.20
CA GLN A 216 -13.33 7.02 19.35
C GLN A 216 -12.15 6.98 20.33
N MET A 217 -11.54 5.80 20.54
CA MET A 217 -10.39 5.67 21.44
C MET A 217 -9.13 6.37 20.91
N ILE A 218 -8.99 6.50 19.58
CA ILE A 218 -7.87 7.21 18.95
C ILE A 218 -8.20 8.68 18.63
N ASP A 219 -9.27 9.23 19.24
CA ASP A 219 -9.75 10.60 19.05
C ASP A 219 -10.07 10.99 17.59
N MET A 220 -10.41 10.00 16.75
CA MET A 220 -10.89 10.26 15.40
C MET A 220 -12.38 10.65 15.44
N PRO A 221 -12.79 11.76 14.78
CA PRO A 221 -14.19 12.14 14.72
C PRO A 221 -14.97 11.06 13.96
N VAL A 222 -16.10 10.65 14.50
CA VAL A 222 -17.01 9.72 13.84
C VAL A 222 -18.40 10.31 13.90
N SER A 223 -19.15 10.21 12.80
CA SER A 223 -20.55 10.64 12.72
C SER A 223 -21.37 10.07 13.89
N PRO A 224 -21.93 10.92 14.79
CA PRO A 224 -22.71 10.45 15.94
C PRO A 224 -23.93 9.62 15.52
N TYR A 225 -24.48 9.93 14.34
CA TYR A 225 -25.57 9.19 13.73
C TYR A 225 -25.17 7.75 13.40
N ALA A 226 -24.04 7.55 12.72
CA ALA A 226 -23.57 6.21 12.35
C ALA A 226 -23.29 5.34 13.59
N ILE A 227 -22.64 5.91 14.60
CA ILE A 227 -22.35 5.21 15.87
C ILE A 227 -23.62 4.70 16.53
N GLN A 228 -24.64 5.56 16.66
CA GLN A 228 -25.88 5.19 17.32
C GLN A 228 -26.53 3.98 16.65
N ILE A 229 -26.69 4.02 15.33
CA ILE A 229 -27.35 2.96 14.57
C ILE A 229 -26.56 1.65 14.64
N ILE A 230 -25.24 1.71 14.50
CA ILE A 230 -24.38 0.53 14.51
C ILE A 230 -24.37 -0.13 15.90
N LEU A 231 -24.29 0.67 16.97
CA LEU A 231 -24.30 0.13 18.34
C LEU A 231 -25.68 -0.42 18.74
N GLU A 232 -26.77 0.23 18.34
CA GLU A 232 -28.13 -0.29 18.54
C GLU A 232 -28.32 -1.64 17.83
N ALA A 233 -27.90 -1.75 16.56
CA ALA A 233 -27.94 -3.01 15.83
C ALA A 233 -27.06 -4.09 16.50
N TYR A 234 -25.89 -3.71 17.04
CA TYR A 234 -25.02 -4.63 17.76
C TYR A 234 -25.68 -5.16 19.05
N LEU A 235 -26.35 -4.30 19.81
CA LEU A 235 -27.10 -4.71 21.01
C LEU A 235 -28.23 -5.67 20.66
N GLN A 236 -28.99 -5.40 19.59
CA GLN A 236 -30.03 -6.34 19.12
C GLN A 236 -29.46 -7.72 18.76
N VAL A 237 -28.31 -7.75 18.07
CA VAL A 237 -27.61 -9.00 17.76
C VAL A 237 -27.17 -9.73 19.03
N LEU A 238 -26.73 -9.01 20.05
CA LEU A 238 -26.35 -9.58 21.34
C LEU A 238 -27.56 -10.12 22.12
N GLU A 239 -28.66 -9.38 22.16
CA GLU A 239 -29.90 -9.80 22.83
C GLU A 239 -30.44 -11.11 22.24
N VAL A 240 -30.51 -11.18 20.90
CA VAL A 240 -30.96 -12.38 20.18
C VAL A 240 -30.03 -13.58 20.44
N ARG A 241 -28.71 -13.36 20.51
CA ARG A 241 -27.72 -14.44 20.66
C ARG A 241 -27.55 -14.92 22.10
N LEU A 242 -27.65 -14.02 23.07
CA LEU A 242 -27.49 -14.31 24.50
C LEU A 242 -28.82 -14.69 25.17
N GLY A 243 -29.95 -14.56 24.49
CA GLY A 243 -31.27 -14.84 25.06
C GLY A 243 -31.63 -13.91 26.23
N ILE A 244 -30.96 -12.75 26.31
CA ILE A 244 -31.24 -11.74 27.32
C ILE A 244 -32.43 -10.93 26.80
N THR A 245 -33.64 -11.40 27.10
CA THR A 245 -34.80 -10.51 27.12
C THR A 245 -34.54 -9.48 28.21
N VAL A 246 -34.09 -8.28 27.81
CA VAL A 246 -34.09 -7.12 28.71
C VAL A 246 -35.57 -6.79 28.94
N GLU A 247 -36.16 -7.35 29.99
CA GLU A 247 -37.40 -6.83 30.57
C GLU A 247 -37.09 -5.39 31.03
N ILE A 248 -37.31 -4.42 30.14
CA ILE A 248 -37.53 -3.03 30.54
C ILE A 248 -38.89 -3.02 31.24
N ARG A 249 -38.86 -3.28 32.55
CA ARG A 249 -40.04 -3.13 33.41
C ARG A 249 -40.19 -1.64 33.75
N PRO A 250 -41.39 -1.05 33.57
CA PRO A 250 -41.63 0.39 33.68
C PRO A 250 -41.42 0.95 35.09
#